data_AF-A0A0S8B931-F1
#
_entry.id   AF-A0A0S8B931-F1
#
_cell.length_a   1.000
_cell.length_b   1.000
_cell.length_c   1.000
_cell.angle_alpha   90.00
_cell.angle_beta   90.00
_cell.angle_gamma   90.00
#
_symmetry.space_group_name_H-M   'P 1'
#
loop_
_entity.id
_entity.type
_entity.pdbx_description
1 polymer ?
#
loop_
_entity_poly.entity_id
_entity_poly.type
_entity_poly.pdbx_seq_one_letter_code
_entity_poly.pdbx_strand_id
1 'polypeptide(L)'
;MSENMPDNTPDFDESDFNEADIEESKLEESEIEEVPESSIEEISEDDFDDDLEDESEEEAGTNRSLIILIVAVAALIVCGALAILFLILRPGQSEVPPTLAVTAEPVETPAFTPSSPDTSVDPVWAKIQESGTIVVGTSADYPPFEYYTKDFQLDGFDIALMQEIGQVLGLNIELKDMAFDGF
;
A
#
# COMPACT_ATOMS: atom_id res chain seq x y z
N MET A 1 52.46 25.24 18.09
CA MET A 1 51.40 25.62 19.04
C MET A 1 50.17 24.80 18.69
N SER A 2 49.81 23.81 19.51
CA SER A 2 48.53 23.09 19.38
C SER A 2 47.50 23.82 20.22
N GLU A 3 46.57 24.52 19.57
CA GLU A 3 45.45 25.18 20.24
C GLU A 3 44.42 24.12 20.62
N ASN A 4 44.15 24.01 21.93
CA ASN A 4 43.12 23.14 22.49
C ASN A 4 41.73 23.63 22.06
N MET A 5 40.95 22.76 21.43
CA MET A 5 39.54 22.97 21.15
C MET A 5 38.72 22.72 22.43
N PRO A 6 37.80 23.60 22.85
CA PRO A 6 36.99 23.38 24.05
C PRO A 6 35.97 22.25 23.82
N ASP A 7 35.93 21.33 24.77
CA ASP A 7 34.91 20.30 24.92
C ASP A 7 33.57 20.97 25.28
N ASN A 8 32.54 20.75 24.47
CA ASN A 8 31.19 21.26 24.66
C ASN A 8 30.21 20.08 24.73
N THR A 9 30.55 19.09 25.55
CA THR A 9 29.60 18.11 26.04
C THR A 9 28.69 18.78 27.06
N PRO A 10 27.36 18.72 26.89
CA PRO A 10 26.43 19.28 27.87
C PRO A 10 26.54 18.50 29.18
N ASP A 11 26.90 19.19 30.26
CA ASP A 11 26.82 18.69 31.64
C ASP A 11 25.35 18.39 31.94
N PHE A 12 24.98 17.12 31.87
CA PHE A 12 23.67 16.64 32.30
C PHE A 12 23.70 16.52 33.83
N ASP A 13 23.18 17.55 34.50
CA ASP A 13 23.06 17.59 35.96
C ASP A 13 21.96 16.62 36.40
N GLU A 14 22.34 15.49 36.99
CA GLU A 14 21.43 14.47 37.51
C GLU A 14 20.58 14.96 38.71
N SER A 15 20.62 16.25 39.07
CA SER A 15 19.77 16.84 40.10
C SER A 15 18.40 17.38 39.62
N ASP A 16 18.10 17.28 38.32
CA ASP A 16 16.83 17.77 37.73
C ASP A 16 15.67 16.74 37.74
N PHE A 17 15.88 15.50 38.19
CA PHE A 17 14.78 14.54 38.38
C PHE A 17 14.22 14.63 39.80
N ASN A 18 13.20 15.48 39.96
CA ASN A 18 12.48 15.61 41.22
C ASN A 18 11.47 14.46 41.36
N GLU A 19 11.51 13.77 42.49
CA GLU A 19 10.75 12.56 42.83
C GLU A 19 9.27 12.82 43.15
N ALA A 20 8.67 13.83 42.53
CA ALA A 20 7.30 14.30 42.77
C ALA A 20 6.31 13.97 41.65
N ASP A 21 6.77 13.47 40.49
CA ASP A 21 5.89 13.17 39.34
C ASP A 21 5.39 11.70 39.31
N ILE A 22 5.68 10.91 40.36
CA ILE A 22 5.24 9.51 40.50
C ILE A 22 4.13 9.40 41.57
N GLU A 23 3.17 10.32 41.61
CA GLU A 23 2.00 10.20 42.51
C GLU A 23 0.69 10.74 41.88
N GLU A 24 0.37 10.36 40.63
CA GLU A 24 -0.99 10.64 40.09
C GLU A 24 -1.63 9.52 39.25
N SER A 25 -1.11 8.28 39.29
CA SER A 25 -1.75 7.11 38.64
C SER A 25 -2.24 6.04 39.63
N LYS A 26 -2.14 6.31 40.93
CA LYS A 26 -2.63 5.40 41.97
C LYS A 26 -3.98 5.92 42.45
N LEU A 27 -5.08 5.43 41.86
CA LEU A 27 -6.43 5.31 42.45
C LEU A 27 -7.51 5.01 41.37
N GLU A 28 -7.46 3.85 40.69
CA GLU A 28 -8.65 3.19 40.11
C GLU A 28 -8.38 1.68 39.93
N GLU A 29 -8.12 0.97 41.03
CA GLU A 29 -8.34 -0.48 41.09
C GLU A 29 -9.02 -0.77 42.43
N SER A 30 -10.36 -0.77 42.41
CA SER A 30 -11.18 -1.27 43.51
C SER A 30 -11.76 -2.63 43.11
N GLU A 31 -11.36 -3.64 43.89
CA GLU A 31 -12.17 -4.79 44.31
C GLU A 31 -12.53 -5.82 43.21
N ILE A 32 -11.70 -6.86 43.00
CA ILE A 32 -11.67 -8.16 43.71
C ILE A 32 -12.97 -8.97 43.52
N GLU A 33 -12.91 -10.14 42.88
CA GLU A 33 -13.14 -11.44 43.55
C GLU A 33 -12.73 -12.61 42.63
N GLU A 34 -11.64 -13.28 43.00
CA GLU A 34 -11.25 -14.57 42.44
C GLU A 34 -12.23 -15.67 42.91
N VAL A 35 -12.72 -16.49 41.98
CA VAL A 35 -13.24 -17.82 42.32
C VAL A 35 -12.53 -18.84 41.42
N PRO A 36 -11.54 -19.60 41.92
CA PRO A 36 -10.92 -20.66 41.15
C PRO A 36 -11.66 -22.00 41.30
N GLU A 37 -11.79 -22.62 40.12
CA GLU A 37 -11.65 -24.04 39.81
C GLU A 37 -12.53 -25.11 40.46
N SER A 38 -13.26 -25.77 39.55
CA SER A 38 -13.36 -27.23 39.41
C SER A 38 -14.33 -27.99 40.33
N SER A 39 -15.02 -28.93 39.66
CA SER A 39 -15.92 -29.97 40.18
C SER A 39 -17.39 -29.57 40.36
N ILE A 40 -18.24 -30.11 39.47
CA ILE A 40 -19.53 -30.81 39.72
C ILE A 40 -20.21 -30.92 38.34
N GLU A 41 -19.94 -32.01 37.60
CA GLU A 41 -20.72 -33.25 37.48
C GLU A 41 -21.64 -33.26 36.25
N GLU A 42 -21.53 -34.35 35.50
CA GLU A 42 -22.36 -34.75 34.37
C GLU A 42 -23.85 -34.73 34.72
N ILE A 43 -24.68 -34.14 33.84
CA ILE A 43 -26.06 -34.60 33.67
C ILE A 43 -26.32 -34.78 32.17
N SER A 44 -26.54 -36.04 31.85
CA SER A 44 -26.91 -36.68 30.60
C SER A 44 -28.28 -36.26 30.06
N GLU A 45 -28.35 -36.21 28.73
CA GLU A 45 -29.37 -36.79 27.83
C GLU A 45 -30.87 -36.65 28.13
N ASP A 46 -31.57 -36.29 27.05
CA ASP A 46 -32.93 -36.69 26.68
C ASP A 46 -34.11 -36.09 27.46
N ASP A 47 -34.81 -35.16 26.79
CA ASP A 47 -36.28 -35.11 26.61
C ASP A 47 -36.81 -33.68 26.54
N PHE A 48 -36.82 -33.07 25.34
CA PHE A 48 -37.90 -32.16 24.95
C PHE A 48 -37.98 -31.97 23.42
N ASP A 49 -38.47 -32.99 22.73
CA ASP A 49 -39.16 -32.80 21.46
C ASP A 49 -40.56 -32.25 21.76
N ASP A 50 -40.88 -31.06 21.25
CA ASP A 50 -42.27 -30.69 20.97
C ASP A 50 -42.32 -29.82 19.71
N ASP A 51 -42.84 -30.45 18.67
CA ASP A 51 -43.11 -29.91 17.34
C ASP A 51 -43.94 -28.62 17.43
N LEU A 52 -43.45 -27.55 16.81
CA LEU A 52 -44.34 -26.53 16.22
C LEU A 52 -44.06 -26.44 14.73
N GLU A 53 -44.94 -27.12 14.01
CA GLU A 53 -45.11 -27.13 12.57
C GLU A 53 -45.26 -25.71 12.00
N ASP A 54 -44.43 -25.42 11.01
CA ASP A 54 -44.77 -24.84 9.71
C ASP A 54 -45.78 -23.68 9.66
N GLU A 55 -45.26 -22.44 9.59
CA GLU A 55 -45.85 -21.40 8.74
C GLU A 55 -44.74 -20.90 7.79
N SER A 56 -44.63 -21.57 6.65
CA SER A 56 -44.19 -20.99 5.38
C SER A 56 -44.43 -19.46 5.26
N GLU A 57 -43.38 -18.66 5.51
CA GLU A 57 -43.24 -17.37 4.82
C GLU A 57 -42.64 -17.62 3.42
N GLU A 58 -43.46 -18.20 2.55
CA GLU A 58 -43.29 -18.10 1.11
C GLU A 58 -43.82 -16.72 0.66
N GLU A 59 -42.95 -15.90 0.06
CA GLU A 59 -43.13 -14.84 -0.96
C GLU A 59 -41.91 -13.87 -0.81
N ALA A 60 -40.92 -13.73 -1.69
CA ALA A 60 -40.82 -14.04 -3.10
C ALA A 60 -39.33 -14.10 -3.49
N GLY A 61 -38.85 -15.31 -3.80
CA GLY A 61 -37.49 -15.62 -4.27
C GLY A 61 -37.15 -15.15 -5.69
N THR A 62 -37.94 -14.26 -6.28
CA THR A 62 -37.62 -13.59 -7.57
C THR A 62 -37.09 -12.16 -7.34
N ASN A 63 -37.48 -11.52 -6.23
CA ASN A 63 -37.27 -10.08 -6.02
C ASN A 63 -35.86 -9.81 -5.49
N ARG A 64 -35.30 -10.71 -4.66
CA ARG A 64 -33.95 -10.54 -4.09
C ARG A 64 -32.88 -10.64 -5.18
N SER A 65 -32.95 -11.64 -6.05
CA SER A 65 -32.02 -11.75 -7.20
C SER A 65 -32.20 -10.62 -8.22
N LEU A 66 -33.44 -10.18 -8.49
CA LEU A 66 -33.71 -9.06 -9.38
C LEU A 66 -33.21 -7.72 -8.79
N ILE A 67 -33.43 -7.47 -7.49
CA ILE A 67 -32.97 -6.26 -6.80
C ILE A 67 -31.44 -6.22 -6.77
N ILE A 68 -30.76 -7.33 -6.46
CA ILE A 68 -29.29 -7.41 -6.47
C ILE A 68 -28.77 -7.14 -7.89
N LEU A 69 -29.41 -7.69 -8.93
CA LEU A 69 -29.02 -7.45 -10.31
C LEU A 69 -29.23 -6.00 -10.74
N ILE A 70 -30.34 -5.36 -10.36
CA ILE A 70 -30.61 -3.95 -10.65
C ILE A 70 -29.58 -3.05 -9.94
N VAL A 71 -29.27 -3.34 -8.67
CA VAL A 71 -28.25 -2.59 -7.91
C VAL A 71 -26.86 -2.77 -8.51
N ALA A 72 -26.49 -3.98 -8.93
CA ALA A 72 -25.22 -4.25 -9.60
C ALA A 72 -25.12 -3.53 -10.95
N VAL A 73 -26.18 -3.56 -11.76
CA VAL A 73 -26.22 -2.85 -13.05
C VAL A 73 -26.19 -1.33 -12.84
N ALA A 74 -26.94 -0.80 -11.86
CA ALA A 74 -26.89 0.62 -11.51
C ALA A 74 -25.50 1.03 -11.03
N ALA A 75 -24.83 0.21 -10.21
CA ALA A 75 -23.47 0.47 -9.76
C ALA A 75 -22.47 0.47 -10.93
N LEU A 76 -22.60 -0.44 -11.90
CA LEU A 76 -21.77 -0.46 -13.11
C LEU A 76 -22.01 0.74 -14.02
N ILE A 77 -23.26 1.20 -14.15
CA ILE A 77 -23.60 2.41 -14.92
C ILE A 77 -23.04 3.66 -14.23
N VAL A 78 -23.12 3.74 -12.90
CA VAL A 78 -22.55 4.85 -12.12
C VAL A 78 -21.03 4.84 -12.19
N CYS A 79 -20.37 3.69 -11.98
CA CYS A 79 -18.91 3.57 -12.14
C CYS A 79 -18.47 3.88 -13.58
N GLY A 80 -19.21 3.43 -14.58
CA GLY A 80 -18.94 3.74 -15.99
C GLY A 80 -19.08 5.23 -16.29
N ALA A 81 -20.13 5.87 -15.79
CA ALA A 81 -20.32 7.31 -15.94
C ALA A 81 -19.24 8.12 -15.22
N LEU A 82 -18.78 7.67 -14.04
CA LEU A 82 -17.68 8.30 -13.31
C LEU A 82 -16.33 8.10 -14.00
N ALA A 83 -16.08 6.93 -14.59
CA ALA A 83 -14.87 6.68 -15.38
C ALA A 83 -14.84 7.52 -16.67
N ILE A 84 -15.98 7.65 -17.36
CA ILE A 84 -16.11 8.51 -18.55
C ILE A 84 -15.98 9.99 -18.18
N LEU A 85 -16.54 10.41 -17.05
CA LEU A 85 -16.38 11.78 -16.53
C LEU A 85 -14.91 12.09 -16.20
N PHE A 86 -14.16 11.13 -15.65
CA PHE A 86 -12.72 11.25 -15.39
C PHE A 86 -11.90 11.36 -16.69
N LEU A 87 -12.31 10.70 -17.77
CA LEU A 87 -11.67 10.84 -19.09
C LEU A 87 -11.95 12.20 -19.75
N ILE A 88 -13.09 12.83 -19.48
CA ILE A 88 -13.48 14.14 -20.04
C ILE A 88 -12.90 15.30 -19.20
N LEU A 89 -12.74 15.13 -17.89
CA LEU A 89 -12.14 16.12 -16.97
C LEU A 89 -10.61 15.99 -16.85
N ARG A 90 -9.90 15.48 -17.86
CA ARG A 90 -8.44 15.68 -17.92
C ARG A 90 -8.18 17.20 -17.98
N PRO A 91 -7.68 17.85 -16.92
CA PRO A 91 -7.30 19.24 -17.01
C PRO A 91 -6.17 19.31 -18.04
N GLY A 92 -6.30 20.28 -18.94
CA GLY A 92 -5.51 20.41 -20.15
C GLY A 92 -4.01 20.29 -19.91
N GLN A 93 -3.35 19.77 -20.94
CA GLN A 93 -1.91 19.87 -21.09
C GLN A 93 -1.45 21.30 -20.78
N SER A 94 -0.70 21.45 -19.70
CA SER A 94 0.09 22.65 -19.47
C SER A 94 1.16 22.69 -20.56
N GLU A 95 0.97 23.64 -21.46
CA GLU A 95 1.88 23.97 -22.54
C GLU A 95 3.30 24.20 -22.00
N VAL A 96 4.26 23.48 -22.57
CA VAL A 96 5.68 23.69 -22.32
C VAL A 96 6.05 25.09 -22.85
N PRO A 97 6.55 26.03 -22.02
CA PRO A 97 6.97 27.34 -22.50
C PRO A 97 8.17 27.22 -23.45
N PRO A 98 8.34 28.15 -24.42
CA PRO A 98 9.46 28.13 -25.34
C PRO A 98 10.79 28.32 -24.61
N THR A 99 11.61 27.27 -24.68
CA THR A 99 13.04 27.22 -24.37
C THR A 99 13.77 28.48 -24.86
N LEU A 100 14.33 29.24 -23.92
CA LEU A 100 15.40 30.19 -24.23
C LEU A 100 16.63 29.39 -24.63
N ALA A 101 17.10 29.64 -25.85
CA ALA A 101 18.26 29.01 -26.44
C ALA A 101 19.50 29.18 -25.55
N VAL A 102 19.91 28.10 -24.89
CA VAL A 102 21.29 27.93 -24.46
C VAL A 102 22.07 27.49 -25.69
N THR A 103 22.94 28.37 -26.15
CA THR A 103 24.03 28.03 -27.07
C THR A 103 24.92 27.01 -26.38
N ALA A 104 24.65 25.73 -26.59
CA ALA A 104 25.56 24.65 -26.29
C ALA A 104 26.56 24.54 -27.46
N GLU A 105 27.82 24.84 -27.15
CA GLU A 105 28.98 24.55 -27.99
C GLU A 105 29.00 23.05 -28.34
N PRO A 106 29.45 22.66 -29.54
CA PRO A 106 29.36 21.29 -30.04
C PRO A 106 30.33 20.37 -29.28
N VAL A 107 29.82 19.58 -28.34
CA VAL A 107 30.52 18.41 -27.80
C VAL A 107 30.13 17.22 -28.67
N GLU A 108 31.10 16.69 -29.41
CA GLU A 108 30.93 15.53 -30.29
C GLU A 108 30.42 14.32 -29.50
N THR A 109 29.13 14.07 -29.60
CA THR A 109 28.47 12.86 -29.10
C THR A 109 28.67 11.77 -30.15
N PRO A 110 29.20 10.58 -29.80
CA PRO A 110 29.22 9.46 -30.73
C PRO A 110 27.79 9.15 -31.15
N ALA A 111 27.52 9.16 -32.46
CA ALA A 111 26.21 8.89 -33.02
C ALA A 111 25.72 7.51 -32.56
N PHE A 112 24.74 7.49 -31.66
CA PHE A 112 23.93 6.31 -31.39
C PHE A 112 23.08 6.08 -32.64
N THR A 113 23.55 5.22 -33.55
CA THR A 113 22.76 4.76 -34.69
C THR A 113 21.63 3.90 -34.12
N PRO A 114 20.35 4.32 -34.17
CA PRO A 114 19.27 3.47 -33.72
C PRO A 114 19.23 2.24 -34.64
N SER A 115 19.63 1.09 -34.11
CA SER A 115 19.44 -0.18 -34.80
C SER A 115 17.94 -0.39 -34.97
N SER A 116 17.51 -0.74 -36.18
CA SER A 116 16.09 -0.91 -36.52
C SER A 116 15.43 -1.95 -35.59
N PRO A 117 14.15 -1.77 -35.21
CA PRO A 117 13.46 -2.71 -34.34
C PRO A 117 13.36 -4.06 -35.04
N ASP A 118 14.10 -5.05 -34.53
CA ASP A 118 13.96 -6.43 -34.94
C ASP A 118 12.55 -6.89 -34.52
N THR A 119 11.70 -7.21 -35.50
CA THR A 119 10.27 -7.56 -35.26
C THR A 119 10.12 -9.01 -34.79
N SER A 120 11.20 -9.63 -34.28
CA SER A 120 11.08 -10.88 -33.54
C SER A 120 10.48 -10.59 -32.17
N VAL A 121 9.32 -11.19 -31.90
CA VAL A 121 8.70 -11.12 -30.57
C VAL A 121 9.67 -11.73 -29.57
N ASP A 122 10.21 -10.90 -28.67
CA ASP A 122 11.10 -11.36 -27.61
C ASP A 122 10.34 -12.42 -26.76
N PRO A 123 10.89 -13.64 -26.62
CA PRO A 123 10.23 -14.71 -25.89
C PRO A 123 10.00 -14.37 -24.40
N VAL A 124 10.85 -13.51 -23.81
CA VAL A 124 10.67 -13.01 -22.44
C VAL A 124 9.51 -12.04 -22.37
N TRP A 125 9.41 -11.13 -23.36
CA TRP A 125 8.30 -10.19 -23.44
C TRP A 125 6.94 -10.90 -23.56
N ALA A 126 6.84 -11.89 -24.44
CA ALA A 126 5.62 -12.69 -24.58
C ALA A 126 5.19 -13.35 -23.26
N LYS A 127 6.16 -13.86 -22.48
CA LYS A 127 5.89 -14.47 -21.17
C LYS A 127 5.41 -13.45 -20.14
N ILE A 128 5.93 -12.22 -20.16
CA ILE A 128 5.48 -11.13 -19.29
C ILE A 128 4.06 -10.71 -19.64
N GLN A 129 3.74 -10.62 -20.93
CA GLN A 129 2.38 -10.30 -21.39
C GLN A 129 1.39 -11.41 -20.99
N GLU A 130 1.80 -12.68 -21.06
CA GLU A 130 0.99 -13.81 -20.62
C GLU A 130 0.79 -13.84 -19.09
N SER A 131 1.83 -13.53 -18.31
CA SER A 131 1.72 -13.48 -16.84
C SER A 131 0.92 -12.27 -16.34
N GLY A 132 0.87 -11.19 -17.12
CA GLY A 132 0.25 -9.94 -16.72
C GLY A 132 0.99 -9.20 -15.59
N THR A 133 2.20 -9.64 -15.21
CA THR A 133 2.95 -9.10 -14.06
C THR A 133 4.43 -8.91 -14.38
N ILE A 134 4.97 -7.74 -14.04
CA ILE A 134 6.40 -7.45 -14.00
C ILE A 134 6.85 -7.44 -12.54
N VAL A 135 7.80 -8.31 -12.21
CA VAL A 135 8.46 -8.30 -10.90
C VAL A 135 9.68 -7.39 -10.97
N VAL A 136 9.76 -6.43 -10.06
CA VAL A 136 10.80 -5.40 -10.02
C VAL A 136 11.59 -5.56 -8.73
N GLY A 137 12.88 -5.93 -8.85
CA GLY A 137 13.81 -5.92 -7.73
C GLY A 137 14.35 -4.52 -7.49
N THR A 138 14.30 -4.04 -6.24
CA THR A 138 14.87 -2.75 -5.80
C THR A 138 15.51 -2.91 -4.42
N SER A 139 16.31 -1.92 -3.97
CA SER A 139 16.89 -1.91 -2.61
C SER A 139 16.36 -0.69 -1.87
N ALA A 140 15.42 -0.91 -0.96
CA ALA A 140 14.56 0.16 -0.42
C ALA A 140 15.20 0.99 0.71
N ASP A 141 16.41 1.50 0.46
CA ASP A 141 17.25 2.16 1.46
C ASP A 141 17.75 3.55 0.99
N TYR A 142 17.23 4.06 -0.13
CA TYR A 142 17.80 5.19 -0.85
C TYR A 142 16.78 6.29 -1.19
N PRO A 143 16.32 7.05 -0.18
CA PRO A 143 15.44 8.19 -0.41
C PRO A 143 16.13 9.30 -1.22
N PRO A 144 15.40 10.00 -2.12
CA PRO A 144 13.95 9.91 -2.36
C PRO A 144 13.54 8.92 -3.47
N PHE A 145 14.43 8.03 -3.91
CA PHE A 145 14.22 7.17 -5.08
C PHE A 145 13.45 5.89 -4.74
N GLU A 146 13.92 5.17 -3.72
CA GLU A 146 13.26 3.97 -3.19
C GLU A 146 13.51 3.87 -1.70
N TYR A 147 12.45 3.80 -0.89
CA TYR A 147 12.57 3.71 0.55
C TYR A 147 11.29 3.17 1.18
N TYR A 148 11.39 2.66 2.41
CA TYR A 148 10.20 2.38 3.22
C TYR A 148 9.68 3.63 3.92
N THR A 149 8.37 3.85 3.83
CA THR A 149 7.66 4.84 4.65
C THR A 149 7.58 4.37 6.11
N LYS A 150 7.06 5.24 6.99
CA LYS A 150 6.79 4.90 8.39
C LYS A 150 5.82 3.73 8.56
N ASP A 151 4.97 3.50 7.55
CA ASP A 151 3.99 2.42 7.52
C ASP A 151 4.54 1.15 6.84
N PHE A 152 5.86 1.06 6.66
CA PHE A 152 6.55 -0.04 5.98
C PHE A 152 6.03 -0.31 4.56
N GLN A 153 5.65 0.74 3.84
CA GLN A 153 5.30 0.67 2.42
C GLN A 153 6.46 1.18 1.56
N LEU A 154 6.68 0.55 0.40
CA LEU A 154 7.65 1.06 -0.58
C LEU A 154 7.12 2.35 -1.21
N ASP A 155 7.95 3.39 -1.20
CA ASP A 155 7.67 4.68 -1.81
C ASP A 155 8.96 5.28 -2.40
N GLY A 156 8.80 6.33 -3.21
CA GLY A 156 9.88 7.05 -3.87
C GLY A 156 9.67 7.18 -5.37
N PHE A 157 10.60 7.90 -6.00
CA PHE A 157 10.54 8.18 -7.43
C PHE A 157 10.54 6.91 -8.29
N ASP A 158 11.41 5.93 -8.01
CA ASP A 158 11.54 4.71 -8.81
C ASP A 158 10.29 3.82 -8.64
N ILE A 159 9.71 3.81 -7.44
CA ILE A 159 8.46 3.12 -7.14
C ILE A 159 7.30 3.70 -7.95
N ALA A 160 7.13 5.03 -7.91
CA ALA A 160 6.08 5.73 -8.66
C ALA A 160 6.26 5.58 -10.18
N LEU A 161 7.51 5.65 -10.66
CA LEU A 161 7.85 5.47 -12.07
C LEU A 161 7.44 4.08 -12.57
N MET A 162 7.80 3.03 -11.82
CA MET A 162 7.47 1.66 -12.22
C MET A 162 5.97 1.41 -12.20
N GLN A 163 5.25 1.94 -11.20
CA GLN A 163 3.79 1.88 -11.16
C GLN A 163 3.15 2.54 -12.38
N GLU A 164 3.64 3.71 -12.81
CA GLU A 164 3.13 4.39 -14.00
C GLU A 164 3.43 3.60 -15.28
N ILE A 165 4.63 3.01 -15.39
CA ILE A 165 4.98 2.12 -16.51
C ILE A 165 4.01 0.93 -16.56
N GLY A 166 3.72 0.31 -15.42
CA GLY A 166 2.73 -0.77 -15.32
C GLY A 166 1.35 -0.34 -15.83
N GLN A 167 0.88 0.84 -15.43
CA GLN A 167 -0.40 1.40 -15.89
C GLN A 167 -0.41 1.63 -17.41
N VAL A 168 0.65 2.19 -17.97
CA VAL A 168 0.77 2.42 -19.42
C VAL A 168 0.80 1.10 -20.20
N LEU A 169 1.45 0.07 -19.65
CA LEU A 169 1.55 -1.25 -20.27
C LEU A 169 0.34 -2.16 -20.02
N GLY A 170 -0.54 -1.79 -19.08
CA GLY A 170 -1.64 -2.64 -18.63
C GLY A 170 -1.16 -3.89 -17.87
N LEU A 171 -0.03 -3.80 -17.17
CA LEU A 171 0.59 -4.89 -16.41
C LEU A 171 0.63 -4.55 -14.92
N ASN A 172 0.50 -5.56 -14.07
CA ASN A 172 0.69 -5.43 -12.64
C ASN A 172 2.20 -5.31 -12.31
N ILE A 173 2.53 -4.49 -11.31
CA ILE A 173 3.90 -4.33 -10.83
C ILE A 173 4.01 -4.96 -9.44
N GLU A 174 4.89 -5.94 -9.31
CA GLU A 174 5.24 -6.57 -8.04
C GLU A 174 6.63 -6.10 -7.63
N LEU A 175 6.71 -5.23 -6.63
CA LEU A 175 7.97 -4.74 -6.09
C LEU A 175 8.55 -5.76 -5.11
N LYS A 176 9.82 -6.08 -5.26
CA LYS A 176 10.59 -6.93 -4.34
C LYS A 176 11.80 -6.17 -3.87
N ASP A 177 11.87 -6.02 -2.56
CA ASP A 177 13.08 -5.55 -1.91
C ASP A 177 14.14 -6.65 -1.93
N MET A 178 15.30 -6.33 -2.46
CA MET A 178 16.41 -7.24 -2.73
C MET A 178 17.71 -6.49 -2.43
N ALA A 179 18.47 -7.01 -1.47
CA ALA A 179 19.81 -6.51 -1.22
C ALA A 179 20.69 -6.77 -2.46
N PHE A 180 21.36 -5.74 -2.96
CA PHE A 180 22.45 -5.91 -3.91
C PHE A 180 23.66 -6.45 -3.17
N ASP A 181 23.80 -7.78 -3.14
CA ASP A 181 25.07 -8.40 -2.77
C ASP A 181 26.05 -8.16 -3.94
N GLY A 182 27.03 -7.30 -3.70
CA GLY A 182 28.04 -6.96 -4.70
C GLY A 182 28.79 -8.22 -5.10
N PHE A 183 28.53 -8.71 -6.31
CA PHE A 183 29.20 -9.86 -6.92
C PHE A 183 30.73 -9.76 -6.88
#